data_AF-A0A371FDR7-F1
#
_entry.id   AF-A0A371FDR7-F1
#
_cell.length_a   1.000
_cell.length_b   1.000
_cell.length_c   1.000
_cell.angle_alpha   90.00
_cell.angle_beta   90.00
_cell.angle_gamma   90.00
#
_symmetry.space_group_name_H-M   'P 1'
#
loop_
_entity.id
_entity.type
_entity.pdbx_description
1 polymer ?
#
loop_
_entity_poly.entity_id
_entity_poly.type
_entity_poly.pdbx_seq_one_letter_code
_entity_poly.pdbx_strand_id
1 'polypeptide(L)' 'MSVQVPLSFTLGKYKDEVLCNVVPMEETHILLGRPWQYDRKVTHDGITNKLTFIHRGKKVTLKPLSPKEVNED' A
#
# COMPACT_ATOMS: atom_id res chain seq x y z
N MET A 1 -1.84 15.59 19.15
CA MET A 1 -2.91 15.66 18.13
C MET A 1 -2.39 14.92 16.91
N SER A 2 -3.10 13.91 16.39
CA SER A 2 -2.73 13.22 15.16
C SER A 2 -3.11 14.11 13.96
N VAL A 3 -2.13 14.45 13.12
CA VAL A 3 -2.39 15.19 11.88
C VAL A 3 -2.72 14.18 10.79
N GLN A 4 -3.89 14.35 10.17
CA GLN A 4 -4.32 13.56 9.04
C GLN A 4 -4.12 14.34 7.75
N VAL A 5 -3.46 13.74 6.77
CA VAL A 5 -3.16 14.37 5.48
C VAL A 5 -3.60 13.44 4.35
N PRO A 6 -4.30 13.95 3.32
CA PRO A 6 -4.57 13.19 2.11
C PRO A 6 -3.24 12.93 1.38
N LEU A 7 -2.95 11.66 1.16
CA LEU A 7 -1.74 11.20 0.50
C LEU A 7 -2.11 10.50 -0.80
N SER A 8 -1.73 11.11 -1.91
CA SER A 8 -1.78 10.49 -3.24
C SER A 8 -0.48 9.72 -3.49
N PHE A 9 -0.59 8.44 -3.85
CA PHE A 9 0.56 7.57 -4.13
C PHE A 9 0.33 6.67 -5.34
N THR A 10 1.42 6.12 -5.88
CA THR A 10 1.40 5.21 -7.03
C THR A 10 2.21 3.96 -6.72
N LEU A 11 1.64 2.77 -6.96
CA LEU A 11 2.34 1.48 -6.93
C LEU A 11 2.30 0.87 -8.33
N GLY A 12 3.38 1.04 -9.09
CA GLY A 12 3.42 0.65 -10.50
C GLY A 12 2.34 1.37 -11.32
N LYS A 13 1.33 0.62 -11.80
CA LYS A 13 0.20 1.19 -12.58
C LYS A 13 -1.01 1.58 -11.72
N TYR A 14 -1.01 1.23 -10.44
CA TYR A 14 -2.07 1.54 -9.51
C TYR A 14 -1.84 2.92 -8.89
N LYS A 15 -2.86 3.76 -8.88
CA LYS A 15 -2.83 5.10 -8.27
C LYS A 15 -3.97 5.20 -7.27
N ASP A 16 -3.71 5.80 -6.12
CA ASP A 16 -4.74 5.99 -5.11
C ASP A 16 -4.48 7.18 -4.22
N GLU A 17 -5.52 7.61 -3.52
CA GLU A 17 -5.48 8.66 -2.51
C GLU A 17 -6.09 8.13 -1.22
N VAL A 18 -5.39 8.31 -0.11
CA VAL A 18 -5.80 7.83 1.21
C VAL A 18 -5.52 8.87 2.28
N LEU A 19 -6.34 8.89 3.33
CA LEU A 19 -6.09 9.74 4.49
C LEU A 19 -5.10 9.02 5.42
N CYS A 20 -3.92 9.61 5.64
CA CYS A 20 -2.86 9.02 6.46
C CYS A 20 -2.63 9.86 7.73
N ASN A 21 -2.43 9.17 8.85
CA ASN A 21 -1.88 9.80 10.06
C ASN A 21 -0.38 9.98 9.86
N VAL A 22 0.10 11.22 9.93
CA VAL A 22 1.54 11.52 9.84
C VAL A 22 2.14 11.40 11.23
N VAL A 23 3.15 10.56 11.35
CA VAL A 23 3.98 10.43 12.56
C VAL A 23 5.40 10.90 12.22
N PRO A 24 6.04 11.73 13.07
CA PRO A 24 7.43 12.10 12.86
C PRO A 24 8.30 10.85 13.05
N MET A 25 8.86 10.34 11.96
CA MET A 25 9.76 9.18 11.92
C MET A 25 10.87 9.46 10.91
N GLU A 26 12.06 8.88 11.11
CA GLU A 26 13.21 9.00 10.20
C GLU A 26 13.07 8.12 8.93
N GLU A 27 11.86 7.75 8.54
CA GLU A 27 11.61 6.95 7.33
C GLU A 27 10.55 7.58 6.44
N THR A 28 10.76 7.51 5.12
CA THR A 28 9.88 8.04 4.08
C THR A 28 8.92 6.99 3.51
N HIS A 29 8.75 5.85 4.19
CA HIS A 29 7.95 4.73 3.71
C HIS A 29 6.47 4.85 4.11
N ILE A 30 5.58 4.42 3.21
CA ILE A 30 4.13 4.40 3.45
C ILE A 30 3.72 3.01 3.95
N LEU A 31 3.20 2.94 5.18
CA LEU A 31 2.68 1.70 5.74
C LEU A 31 1.15 1.59 5.53
N LEU A 32 0.74 0.70 4.63
CA LEU A 32 -0.67 0.41 4.35
C LEU A 32 -1.18 -0.68 5.30
N GLY A 33 -1.72 -0.24 6.44
CA GLY A 33 -2.22 -1.11 7.49
C GLY A 33 -3.50 -1.88 7.16
N ARG A 34 -4.00 -2.64 8.15
CA ARG A 34 -5.24 -3.43 8.04
C ARG A 34 -6.48 -2.63 7.64
N PRO A 35 -6.71 -1.37 8.08
CA PRO A 35 -7.85 -0.59 7.62
C PRO A 35 -7.88 -0.41 6.10
N TRP A 36 -6.73 -0.03 5.51
CA TRP A 36 -6.58 0.10 4.07
C TRP A 36 -6.89 -1.21 3.32
N GLN A 37 -6.45 -2.34 3.87
CA GLN A 37 -6.70 -3.67 3.32
C GLN A 37 -8.18 -4.07 3.42
N TYR A 38 -8.83 -3.75 4.54
CA TYR A 38 -10.24 -4.03 4.78
C TYR A 38 -11.13 -3.24 3.82
N ASP A 39 -10.91 -1.93 3.72
CA ASP A 39 -11.70 -1.03 2.86
C ASP A 39 -11.66 -1.46 1.39
N ARG A 40 -10.50 -1.96 0.94
CA ARG A 40 -10.30 -2.45 -0.44
C ARG A 40 -10.63 -3.92 -0.63
N LYS A 41 -11.08 -4.63 0.42
CA LYS A 41 -11.37 -6.06 0.38
C LYS A 41 -10.19 -6.87 -0.18
N VAL A 42 -8.99 -6.54 0.28
CA VAL A 42 -7.76 -7.17 -0.18
C VAL A 42 -7.74 -8.63 0.22
N THR A 43 -7.44 -9.50 -0.74
CA THR A 43 -7.14 -10.92 -0.53
C THR A 43 -5.63 -11.08 -0.47
N HIS A 44 -5.12 -11.62 0.63
CA HIS A 44 -3.72 -11.93 0.82
C HIS A 44 -3.45 -13.42 0.58
N ASP A 45 -2.60 -13.73 -0.39
CA ASP A 45 -2.02 -15.05 -0.56
C ASP A 45 -0.76 -15.15 0.30
N GLY A 46 -0.88 -15.81 1.45
CA GLY A 46 0.23 -15.95 2.41
C GLY A 46 1.38 -16.85 1.93
N ILE A 47 1.21 -17.64 0.86
CA ILE A 47 2.29 -18.45 0.31
C ILE A 47 3.16 -17.59 -0.61
N THR A 48 2.54 -16.82 -1.50
CA THR A 48 3.26 -15.99 -2.48
C THR A 48 3.44 -14.54 -2.04
N ASN A 49 2.90 -14.15 -0.87
CA ASN A 49 2.81 -12.79 -0.35
C ASN A 49 2.14 -11.79 -1.32
N LYS A 50 1.27 -12.28 -2.21
CA LYS A 50 0.54 -11.43 -3.17
C LYS A 50 -0.70 -10.84 -2.52
N LEU A 51 -0.94 -9.56 -2.79
CA LEU A 51 -2.16 -8.86 -2.40
C LEU A 51 -3.01 -8.60 -3.64
N THR A 52 -4.27 -9.00 -3.60
CA THR A 52 -5.18 -8.87 -4.75
C THR A 52 -6.48 -8.18 -4.34
N PHE A 53 -6.92 -7.19 -5.11
CA PHE A 53 -8.16 -6.45 -4.87
C PHE A 53 -8.74 -5.89 -6.17
N ILE A 54 -9.97 -5.37 -6.11
CA ILE A 54 -10.60 -4.66 -7.23
C ILE A 54 -10.47 -3.16 -7.00
N HIS A 55 -9.92 -2.45 -7.97
CA HIS A 55 -9.88 -0.99 -7.98
C HIS A 55 -10.41 -0.47 -9.31
N ARG A 56 -11.42 0.41 -9.26
CA ARG A 56 -12.09 0.97 -10.46
C ARG A 56 -12.53 -0.12 -11.46
N GLY A 57 -13.09 -1.21 -10.95
CA GLY A 57 -13.55 -2.35 -11.75
C GLY A 57 -12.45 -3.24 -12.34
N LYS A 58 -11.16 -2.95 -12.06
CA LYS A 58 -10.03 -3.75 -12.54
C LYS A 58 -9.38 -4.51 -11.38
N LYS A 59 -9.01 -5.75 -11.64
CA LYS A 59 -8.23 -6.56 -10.70
C LYS A 59 -6.80 -6.02 -10.63
N VAL A 60 -6.37 -5.65 -9.43
CA VAL A 60 -5.00 -5.24 -9.12
C VAL A 60 -4.35 -6.36 -8.31
N THR A 61 -3.12 -6.71 -8.68
CA THR A 61 -2.30 -7.65 -7.92
C THR A 61 -0.96 -6.99 -7.62
N LEU A 62 -0.70 -6.78 -6.33
CA LEU A 62 0.60 -6.37 -5.81
C LEU A 62 1.40 -7.63 -5.49
N LYS A 63 2.65 -7.65 -5.92
CA LYS A 63 3.62 -8.71 -5.64
C LYS A 63 4.67 -8.20 -4.66
N PRO A 64 5.24 -9.07 -3.82
CA PRO A 64 6.40 -8.70 -3.02
C PRO A 64 7.53 -8.23 -3.94
N LEU A 65 8.27 -7.23 -3.48
CA LEU A 65 9.52 -6.85 -4.12
C LEU A 65 10.57 -7.94 -3.87
N SER A 66 11.43 -8.15 -4.85
CA SER A 66 12.59 -9.03 -4.69
C SER A 66 13.59 -8.37 -3.72
N PRO A 67 14.40 -9.13 -2.97
CA PRO A 67 15.39 -8.55 -2.07
C PRO A 67 16.34 -7.54 -2.72
N LYS A 68 16.64 -7.72 -4.02
CA LYS A 68 17.42 -6.76 -4.81
C LYS A 68 16.68 -5.44 -5.00
N GLU A 69 15.39 -5.49 -5.31
CA GLU A 69 14.53 -4.31 -5.51
C GLU A 69 14.29 -3.54 -4.19
N VAL A 70 14.51 -4.16 -3.03
CA VAL A 70 14.37 -3.52 -1.70
C VAL A 70 15.64 -2.79 -1.27
N ASN A 71 16.82 -3.20 -1.77
CA ASN A 71 18.11 -2.63 -1.35
C ASN A 71 18.61 -1.49 -2.26
N GLU A 72 17.82 -1.09 -3.27
CA GLU A 72 18.16 -0.04 -4.25
C GLU A 72 17.34 1.25 -4.06
N ASP A 73 16.76 1.47 -2.87
CA ASP A 73 16.10 2.74 -2.47
C ASP A 73 17.11 3.81 -2.03
#